data_AF-A0A1W6JWU9-F1
#
_entry.id   AF-A0A1W6JWU9-F1
#
_cell.length_a   1.000
_cell.length_b   1.000
_cell.length_c   1.000
_cell.angle_alpha   90.00
_cell.angle_beta   90.00
_cell.angle_gamma   90.00
#
_symmetry.space_group_name_H-M   'P 1'
#
loop_
_entity.id
_entity.type
_entity.pdbx_description
1 polymer ?
#
loop_
_entity_poly.entity_id
_entity_poly.type
_entity_poly.pdbx_seq_one_letter_code
_entity_poly.pdbx_strand_id
1 'polypeptide(L)' 'MRTKFYVAVFIALIVDIVLYSIFPLFNKVSPELLGLPFFYWYQTVMLVVTSAIFFGISYGVKEAE' A
#
# COMPACT_ATOMS: atom_id res chain seq x y z
N MET A 1 23.83 6.03 4.71
CA MET A 1 22.56 5.54 5.30
C MET A 1 21.32 6.04 4.55
N ARG A 2 21.29 7.29 4.07
CA ARG A 2 20.25 7.79 3.12
C ARG A 2 19.95 6.87 1.92
N THR A 3 20.97 6.26 1.30
CA THR A 3 20.78 5.34 0.16
C THR A 3 19.92 4.13 0.53
N LYS A 4 20.07 3.57 1.74
CA LYS A 4 19.27 2.41 2.18
C LYS A 4 17.81 2.80 2.40
N PHE A 5 17.56 4.00 2.94
CA PHE A 5 16.22 4.55 3.07
C PHE A 5 15.54 4.72 1.71
N TYR A 6 16.20 5.39 0.75
CA TYR A 6 15.62 5.58 -0.58
C TYR A 6 15.41 4.26 -1.34
N VAL A 7 16.31 3.28 -1.18
CA VAL A 7 16.11 1.94 -1.73
C VAL A 7 14.89 1.26 -1.09
N ALA A 8 14.72 1.35 0.24
CA ALA A 8 13.55 0.80 0.92
C ALA A 8 12.24 1.47 0.46
N VAL A 9 12.23 2.79 0.36
CA VAL A 9 11.09 3.56 -0.18
C VAL A 9 10.80 3.17 -1.62
N PHE A 10 11.82 3.02 -2.46
CA PHE A 10 11.64 2.61 -3.86
C PHE A 10 11.03 1.22 -3.98
N ILE A 11 11.52 0.26 -3.18
CA ILE A 11 10.94 -1.09 -3.13
C ILE A 11 9.49 -1.03 -2.66
N ALA A 12 9.19 -0.24 -1.61
CA ALA A 12 7.82 -0.07 -1.12
C ALA A 12 6.89 0.53 -2.17
N LEU A 13 7.36 1.50 -2.96
CA LEU A 13 6.59 2.07 -4.08
C LEU A 13 6.29 1.03 -5.16
N ILE A 14 7.24 0.17 -5.50
CA ILE A 14 7.00 -0.93 -6.46
C ILE A 14 5.96 -1.89 -5.88
N VAL A 15 6.07 -2.28 -4.61
CA VAL A 15 5.09 -3.14 -3.94
C VAL A 15 3.71 -2.48 -3.96
N ASP A 16 3.63 -1.19 -3.67
CA ASP A 16 2.40 -0.41 -3.67
C ASP A 16 1.73 -0.41 -5.05
N ILE A 17 2.49 -0.09 -6.11
CA ILE A 17 2.00 -0.16 -7.50
C ILE A 17 1.45 -1.55 -7.84
N VAL A 18 2.18 -2.60 -7.48
CA VAL A 18 1.77 -3.98 -7.76
C VAL A 18 0.49 -4.32 -7.02
N LEU A 19 0.39 -3.97 -5.73
CA LEU A 19 -0.82 -4.18 -4.93
C LEU A 19 -1.99 -3.46 -5.60
N TYR A 20 -1.94 -2.15 -5.77
CA TYR A 20 -3.07 -1.41 -6.35
C TYR A 20 -3.43 -1.87 -7.76
N SER A 21 -2.48 -2.36 -8.57
CA SER A 21 -2.75 -2.89 -9.92
C SER A 21 -3.59 -4.16 -9.94
N ILE A 22 -3.76 -4.86 -8.80
CA ILE A 22 -4.62 -6.06 -8.67
C ILE A 22 -6.11 -5.69 -8.58
N PHE A 23 -6.45 -4.39 -8.50
CA PHE A 23 -7.84 -3.90 -8.42
C PHE A 23 -8.82 -4.49 -9.46
N PRO A 24 -8.45 -4.88 -10.70
CA PRO A 24 -9.40 -5.45 -11.66
C PRO A 24 -10.07 -6.73 -11.14
N LEU A 25 -9.46 -7.46 -10.20
CA LEU A 25 -10.08 -8.62 -9.58
C LEU A 25 -11.30 -8.26 -8.70
N PHE A 26 -11.30 -7.05 -8.15
CA PHE A 26 -12.32 -6.51 -7.24
C PHE A 26 -13.26 -5.51 -7.94
N ASN A 27 -12.97 -5.12 -9.18
CA ASN A 27 -13.75 -4.16 -9.96
C ASN A 27 -15.02 -4.81 -10.53
N LYS A 28 -15.95 -5.14 -9.64
CA LYS A 28 -17.26 -5.72 -9.96
C LYS A 28 -18.33 -4.95 -9.21
N VAL A 29 -19.50 -4.80 -9.83
CA VAL A 29 -20.65 -4.13 -9.21
C VAL A 29 -21.17 -4.89 -7.99
N SER A 30 -21.12 -6.23 -8.03
CA SER A 30 -21.52 -7.08 -6.92
C SER A 30 -20.52 -8.23 -6.72
N PRO A 31 -20.35 -8.73 -5.49
CA PRO A 31 -21.06 -8.35 -4.25
C PRO A 31 -20.62 -7.01 -3.66
N GLU A 32 -21.50 -6.44 -2.85
CA GLU A 32 -21.29 -5.20 -2.10
C GLU A 32 -21.21 -5.49 -0.60
N LEU A 33 -20.43 -4.68 0.11
CA LEU A 33 -20.35 -4.67 1.56
C LEU A 33 -20.73 -3.27 2.06
N LEU A 34 -21.72 -3.21 2.96
CA LEU A 34 -22.27 -1.95 3.48
C LEU A 34 -22.70 -0.96 2.37
N GLY A 35 -23.26 -1.47 1.27
CA GLY A 35 -23.72 -0.66 0.13
C GLY A 35 -22.61 -0.11 -0.76
N LEU A 36 -21.38 -0.62 -0.63
CA LEU A 36 -20.25 -0.28 -1.50
C LEU A 36 -19.68 -1.54 -2.17
N PRO A 37 -19.41 -1.50 -3.49
CA PRO A 37 -18.70 -2.57 -4.17
C PRO A 37 -17.35 -2.89 -3.52
N PHE A 38 -16.93 -4.15 -3.58
CA PHE A 38 -15.66 -4.58 -2.99
C PHE A 38 -14.42 -3.85 -3.52
N PHE A 39 -14.48 -3.26 -4.72
CA PHE A 39 -13.45 -2.36 -5.22
C PHE A 39 -13.06 -1.29 -4.18
N TYR A 40 -14.01 -0.58 -3.59
CA TYR A 40 -13.72 0.50 -2.63
C TYR A 40 -13.16 -0.01 -1.31
N TRP A 41 -13.63 -1.18 -0.87
CA TRP A 41 -13.08 -1.85 0.31
C TRP A 41 -11.64 -2.26 0.10
N TYR A 42 -11.34 -2.80 -1.08
CA TYR A 42 -9.98 -3.13 -1.46
C TYR A 42 -9.07 -1.89 -1.43
N GLN A 43 -9.49 -0.78 -2.05
CA GLN A 43 -8.73 0.48 -2.02
C GLN A 43 -8.50 0.99 -0.59
N THR A 44 -9.52 0.90 0.27
CA THR A 44 -9.44 1.33 1.68
C THR A 44 -8.47 0.47 2.50
N VAL A 45 -8.52 -0.85 2.33
CA VAL A 45 -7.58 -1.76 3.00
C VAL A 45 -6.16 -1.51 2.50
N MET A 46 -5.97 -1.34 1.19
CA MET A 46 -4.65 -1.03 0.63
C MET A 46 -4.11 0.29 1.17
N LEU A 47 -4.94 1.31 1.39
CA LEU A 47 -4.52 2.57 1.99
C LEU A 47 -3.96 2.39 3.41
N VAL A 48 -4.60 1.55 4.22
CA VAL A 48 -4.08 1.21 5.56
C VAL A 48 -2.77 0.43 5.47
N VAL A 49 -2.69 -0.54 4.56
CA VAL A 49 -1.49 -1.38 4.36
C VAL A 49 -0.30 -0.52 3.92
N THR A 50 -0.47 0.36 2.93
CA THR A 50 0.62 1.21 2.43
C THR A 50 1.06 2.22 3.47
N SER A 51 0.11 2.86 4.16
CA SER A 51 0.41 3.76 5.28
C SER A 51 1.26 3.06 6.33
N ALA A 52 0.93 1.83 6.69
CA ALA A 52 1.71 1.04 7.64
C ALA A 52 3.12 0.70 7.11
N ILE A 53 3.26 0.35 5.84
CA ILE A 53 4.56 0.06 5.21
C ILE A 53 5.46 1.31 5.24
N PHE A 54 4.96 2.45 4.76
CA PHE A 54 5.74 3.69 4.72
C PHE A 54 6.06 4.23 6.12
N PHE A 55 5.12 4.10 7.06
CA PHE A 55 5.38 4.41 8.47
C PHE A 55 6.49 3.53 9.05
N GLY A 56 6.42 2.22 8.82
CA GLY A 56 7.44 1.26 9.26
C GLY A 56 8.82 1.54 8.69
N ILE A 57 8.91 1.94 7.42
CA ILE A 57 10.18 2.32 6.78
C ILE A 57 10.71 3.62 7.40
N SER A 58 9.84 4.62 7.57
CA SER A 58 10.23 5.94 8.11
C SER A 58 10.72 5.87 9.55
N TYR A 59 10.15 4.98 10.37
CA TYR A 59 10.54 4.82 11.77
C TYR A 59 11.63 3.75 11.98
N GLY A 60 11.60 2.68 11.19
CA GLY A 60 12.47 1.52 11.34
C GLY A 60 13.82 1.65 10.64
N VAL A 61 13.90 2.39 9.53
CA VAL A 61 15.18 2.69 8.88
C VAL A 61 15.81 3.89 9.59
N LYS A 62 16.48 3.62 10.71
CA LYS A 62 17.24 4.64 11.44
C LYS A 62 18.26 5.28 10.49
N GLU A 63 18.15 6.60 10.31
CA GLU A 63 19.31 7.41 9.97
C GLU A 63 20.26 7.29 11.16
N ALA A 64 21.27 6.42 11.10
CA ALA A 64 22.37 6.59 12.03
C ALA A 64 23.12 7.84 11.57
N GLU A 65 23.15 8.84 12.45
CA GLU A 65 24.05 9.99 12.36
C GLU A 65 25.51 9.54 12.25
#